data_AF-A0A7R7CPU5-F1
#
_entry.id   AF-A0A7R7CPU5-F1
#
_cell.length_a   1.000
_cell.length_b   1.000
_cell.length_c   1.000
_cell.angle_alpha   90.00
_cell.angle_beta   90.00
_cell.angle_gamma   90.00
#
_symmetry.space_group_name_H-M   'P 1'
#
loop_
_entity.id
_entity.type
_entity.pdbx_description
1 polymer ?
#
loop_
_entity_poly.entity_id
_entity_poly.type
_entity_poly.pdbx_seq_one_letter_code
_entity_poly.pdbx_strand_id
1 'polypeptide(L)'
;MFEVAISPAVNDDEAALASPFVKCLVRLIRAQDTHGSWDGTADAELLADFIVSKERRRTIPIIGDPDPDVLWRLDKFYTAVALAIEERSGLMASPMIEMSHEGFGRVLFTAGRLVVLSKTVRDVHRFGFETFCKLAAAGTKLVDDAIAAIDAYPEVARA
;
A
#
# COMPACT_ATOMS: atom_id res chain seq x y z
N MET A 1 -35.84 -8.66 15.75
CA MET A 1 -34.36 -8.65 15.64
C MET A 1 -34.03 -9.47 14.41
N PHE A 2 -33.56 -8.81 13.34
CA PHE A 2 -33.02 -9.52 12.18
C PHE A 2 -31.55 -9.80 12.49
N GLU A 3 -31.24 -11.07 12.70
CA GLU A 3 -29.85 -11.52 12.79
C GLU A 3 -29.30 -11.52 11.36
N VAL A 4 -28.51 -10.49 11.04
CA VAL A 4 -27.82 -10.43 9.75
C VAL A 4 -26.78 -11.54 9.76
N ALA A 5 -27.02 -12.61 9.00
CA ALA A 5 -26.03 -13.65 8.78
C ALA A 5 -24.83 -13.01 8.07
N ILE A 6 -23.77 -12.72 8.84
CA ILE A 6 -22.54 -12.14 8.34
C ILE A 6 -21.86 -13.20 7.46
N SER A 7 -21.73 -12.90 6.17
CA SER A 7 -21.06 -13.76 5.19
C SER A 7 -19.57 -13.90 5.53
N PRO A 8 -18.94 -15.08 5.32
CA PRO A 8 -17.51 -15.26 5.57
C PRO A 8 -16.61 -14.23 4.86
N ALA A 9 -17.02 -13.72 3.68
CA ALA A 9 -16.31 -12.66 2.98
C ALA A 9 -16.27 -11.32 3.76
N VAL A 10 -17.32 -11.01 4.52
CA VAL A 10 -17.37 -9.79 5.36
C VAL A 10 -16.42 -9.92 6.55
N ASN A 11 -16.31 -11.11 7.14
CA ASN A 11 -15.35 -11.37 8.22
C ASN A 11 -13.89 -11.28 7.74
N ASP A 12 -13.60 -11.79 6.53
CA ASP A 12 -12.27 -11.72 5.95
C ASP A 12 -11.85 -10.27 5.63
N ASP A 13 -12.78 -9.46 5.14
CA ASP A 13 -12.55 -8.03 4.89
C ASP A 13 -12.34 -7.25 6.19
N GLU A 14 -13.15 -7.50 7.23
CA GLU A 14 -12.96 -6.89 8.55
C GLU A 14 -11.59 -7.23 9.15
N ALA A 15 -11.19 -8.52 9.08
CA ALA A 15 -9.88 -8.95 9.53
C ALA A 15 -8.73 -8.30 8.73
N ALA A 16 -8.89 -8.15 7.41
CA ALA A 16 -7.90 -7.49 6.57
C ALA A 16 -7.79 -5.99 6.86
N LEU A 17 -8.92 -5.30 7.03
CA LEU A 17 -8.97 -3.89 7.44
C LEU A 17 -8.37 -3.68 8.84
N ALA A 18 -8.52 -4.67 9.72
CA ALA A 18 -7.93 -4.64 11.05
C ALA A 18 -6.41 -4.87 11.07
N SER A 19 -5.81 -5.29 9.95
CA SER A 19 -4.37 -5.58 9.87
C SER A 19 -3.52 -4.33 10.10
N PRO A 20 -2.31 -4.46 10.69
CA PRO A 20 -1.46 -3.30 10.98
C PRO A 20 -1.15 -2.44 9.75
N PHE A 21 -0.85 -3.10 8.62
CA PHE A 21 -0.56 -2.40 7.37
C PHE A 21 -1.75 -1.59 6.86
N VAL A 22 -2.95 -2.19 6.84
CA VAL A 22 -4.14 -1.49 6.33
C VAL A 22 -4.56 -0.35 7.25
N LYS A 23 -4.46 -0.53 8.58
CA LYS A 23 -4.66 0.57 9.54
C LYS A 23 -3.68 1.73 9.33
N CYS A 24 -2.42 1.42 9.02
CA CYS A 24 -1.42 2.45 8.68
C CYS A 24 -1.84 3.21 7.42
N LEU A 25 -2.27 2.51 6.37
CA LEU A 25 -2.75 3.11 5.13
C LEU A 25 -4.00 3.99 5.34
N VAL A 26 -4.98 3.53 6.11
CA VAL A 26 -6.17 4.33 6.48
C VAL A 26 -5.77 5.61 7.20
N ARG A 27 -4.91 5.51 8.22
CA ARG A 27 -4.42 6.67 8.98
C ARG A 27 -3.73 7.69 8.06
N LEU A 28 -2.90 7.21 7.14
CA LEU A 28 -2.20 8.07 6.17
C LEU A 28 -3.16 8.80 5.24
N ILE A 29 -4.19 8.12 4.74
CA ILE A 29 -5.17 8.72 3.83
C ILE A 29 -6.02 9.74 4.58
N ARG A 30 -6.53 9.40 5.76
CA ARG A 30 -7.29 10.33 6.61
C ARG A 30 -6.49 11.57 6.97
N ALA A 31 -5.17 11.45 7.16
CA ALA A 31 -4.30 12.59 7.44
C ALA A 31 -4.21 13.60 6.28
N GLN A 32 -4.62 13.24 5.06
CA GLN A 32 -4.66 14.17 3.92
C GLN A 32 -5.97 14.92 3.79
N ASP A 33 -7.00 14.49 4.49
CA ASP A 33 -8.31 15.10 4.47
C ASP A 33 -8.35 16.36 5.36
N THR A 34 -7.71 17.42 4.86
CA THR A 34 -7.55 18.68 5.59
C THR A 34 -8.91 19.35 5.89
N HIS A 35 -9.94 19.03 5.11
CA HIS A 35 -11.26 19.66 5.19
C HIS A 35 -12.35 18.73 5.77
N GLY A 36 -12.03 17.50 6.18
CA GLY A 36 -12.98 16.55 6.74
C GLY A 36 -14.02 16.05 5.73
N SER A 37 -13.67 15.97 4.45
CA SER A 37 -14.56 15.48 3.39
C SER A 37 -14.90 13.99 3.53
N TRP A 38 -14.08 13.24 4.27
CA TRP A 38 -14.22 11.81 4.54
C TRP A 38 -14.56 11.51 6.00
N ASP A 39 -15.01 12.52 6.75
CA ASP A 39 -15.50 12.35 8.10
C ASP A 39 -16.75 11.46 8.09
N GLY A 40 -16.70 10.36 8.85
CA GLY A 40 -17.78 9.38 8.91
C GLY A 40 -17.79 8.35 7.78
N THR A 41 -16.94 8.48 6.75
CA THR A 41 -16.73 7.43 5.73
C THR A 41 -16.11 6.19 6.37
N ALA A 42 -16.65 5.00 6.07
CA ALA A 42 -16.09 3.75 6.58
C ALA A 42 -14.72 3.45 5.97
N ASP A 43 -13.83 2.77 6.71
CA ASP A 43 -12.47 2.45 6.23
C ASP A 43 -12.48 1.64 4.93
N ALA A 44 -13.45 0.74 4.76
CA ALA A 44 -13.63 -0.03 3.53
C ALA A 44 -13.98 0.85 2.32
N GLU A 45 -14.83 1.86 2.53
CA GLU A 45 -15.24 2.80 1.49
C GLU A 45 -14.10 3.75 1.13
N LEU A 46 -13.35 4.23 2.13
CA LEU A 46 -12.17 5.07 1.95
C LEU A 46 -11.09 4.37 1.09
N LEU A 47 -10.95 3.06 1.24
CA LEU A 47 -9.98 2.25 0.51
C LEU A 47 -10.55 1.56 -0.74
N ALA A 48 -11.81 1.83 -1.11
CA ALA A 48 -12.48 1.10 -2.19
C ALA A 48 -11.72 1.17 -3.53
N ASP A 49 -11.08 2.30 -3.83
CA ASP A 49 -10.30 2.46 -5.08
C ASP A 49 -8.98 1.69 -5.11
N PHE A 50 -8.52 1.16 -3.97
CA PHE A 50 -7.43 0.19 -3.96
C PHE A 50 -7.90 -1.21 -4.38
N ILE A 51 -9.22 -1.45 -4.36
CA ILE A 51 -9.81 -2.74 -4.70
C ILE A 51 -10.33 -2.74 -6.14
N VAL A 52 -9.59 -3.40 -7.01
CA VAL A 52 -9.87 -3.49 -8.45
C VAL A 52 -10.06 -4.95 -8.82
N SER A 53 -11.26 -5.30 -9.28
CA SER A 53 -11.56 -6.66 -9.73
C SER A 53 -10.60 -7.09 -10.85
N LYS A 54 -10.31 -8.38 -10.93
CA LYS A 54 -9.41 -8.94 -11.94
C LYS A 54 -9.85 -8.62 -13.37
N GLU A 55 -11.16 -8.57 -13.61
CA GLU A 55 -11.75 -8.23 -14.90
C GLU A 55 -11.54 -6.76 -15.22
N ARG A 56 -11.92 -5.84 -14.31
CA ARG A 56 -11.71 -4.40 -14.49
C ARG A 56 -10.23 -4.06 -14.68
N ARG A 57 -9.35 -4.74 -13.94
CA ARG A 57 -7.90 -4.55 -14.06
C ARG A 57 -7.38 -4.87 -15.46
N ARG A 58 -7.93 -5.91 -16.11
CA ARG A 58 -7.54 -6.34 -17.46
C ARG A 58 -8.05 -5.41 -18.55
N THR A 59 -9.20 -4.76 -18.34
CA THR A 59 -9.79 -3.84 -19.32
C THR A 59 -9.09 -2.48 -19.35
N ILE A 60 -8.31 -2.13 -18.31
CA ILE A 60 -7.56 -0.87 -18.29
C ILE A 60 -6.44 -0.91 -19.35
N PRO A 61 -6.45 0.02 -20.32
CA PRO A 61 -5.39 0.13 -21.32
C PRO A 61 -4.11 0.68 -20.66
N ILE A 62 -2.96 0.28 -21.19
CA ILE A 62 -1.64 0.75 -20.77
C ILE A 62 -1.15 1.63 -21.92
N ILE A 63 -1.59 2.88 -21.94
CA ILE A 63 -1.30 3.83 -23.01
C ILE A 63 -1.00 5.18 -22.36
N GLY A 64 0.16 5.76 -22.69
CA GLY A 64 0.60 7.03 -22.14
C GLY A 64 0.75 7.01 -20.63
N ASP A 65 0.71 8.18 -20.00
CA ASP A 65 0.91 8.32 -18.56
C ASP A 65 -0.20 7.64 -17.75
N PRO A 66 0.12 7.00 -16.60
CA PRO A 66 -0.92 6.56 -15.67
C PRO A 66 -1.73 7.73 -15.14
N ASP A 67 -3.00 7.46 -14.86
CA ASP A 67 -3.92 8.44 -14.26
C ASP A 67 -3.34 8.99 -12.93
N PRO A 68 -3.40 10.32 -12.67
CA PRO A 68 -2.91 10.93 -11.43
C PRO A 68 -3.45 10.28 -10.15
N ASP A 69 -4.70 9.81 -10.15
CA ASP A 69 -5.30 9.16 -8.98
C ASP A 69 -4.68 7.78 -8.75
N VAL A 70 -4.31 7.09 -9.83
CA VAL A 70 -3.59 5.81 -9.76
C VAL A 70 -2.18 6.02 -9.19
N LEU A 71 -1.47 7.06 -9.65
CA LEU A 71 -0.16 7.43 -9.13
C LEU A 71 -0.23 7.85 -7.66
N TRP A 72 -1.26 8.60 -7.27
CA TRP A 72 -1.50 8.97 -5.88
C TRP A 72 -1.73 7.73 -5.01
N ARG A 73 -2.60 6.80 -5.43
CA ARG A 73 -2.81 5.54 -4.67
C ARG A 73 -1.52 4.72 -4.53
N LEU A 74 -0.72 4.66 -5.60
CA LEU A 74 0.58 3.99 -5.56
C LEU A 74 1.53 4.67 -4.55
N ASP A 75 1.60 6.00 -4.56
CA ASP A 75 2.38 6.78 -3.60
C ASP A 75 1.92 6.51 -2.16
N LYS A 76 0.61 6.49 -1.89
CA LYS A 76 0.08 6.18 -0.55
C LYS A 76 0.37 4.78 -0.10
N PHE A 77 0.26 3.81 -0.99
CA PHE A 77 0.58 2.43 -0.67
C PHE A 77 2.05 2.29 -0.24
N TYR A 78 2.99 2.84 -1.01
CA TYR A 78 4.41 2.75 -0.66
C TYR A 78 4.80 3.66 0.53
N THR A 79 4.16 4.80 0.70
CA THR A 79 4.33 5.63 1.90
C THR A 79 3.87 4.86 3.15
N ALA A 80 2.74 4.14 3.09
CA ALA A 80 2.28 3.30 4.19
C ALA A 80 3.24 2.14 4.48
N VAL A 81 3.88 1.56 3.46
CA VAL A 81 4.96 0.58 3.65
C VAL A 81 6.13 1.21 4.41
N ALA A 82 6.53 2.43 4.05
CA ALA A 82 7.62 3.15 4.71
C ALA A 82 7.36 3.36 6.21
N LEU A 83 6.18 3.89 6.53
CA LEU A 83 5.74 4.13 7.90
C LEU A 83 5.64 2.82 8.71
N ALA A 84 5.15 1.74 8.09
CA ALA A 84 5.07 0.44 8.76
C ALA A 84 6.45 -0.19 9.01
N ILE A 85 7.44 0.06 8.15
CA ILE A 85 8.84 -0.34 8.40
C ILE A 85 9.40 0.47 9.57
N GLU A 86 9.18 1.78 9.58
CA GLU A 86 9.66 2.66 10.66
C GLU A 86 9.05 2.29 12.00
N GLU A 87 7.74 2.02 12.06
CA GLU A 87 7.04 1.59 13.27
C GLU A 87 7.60 0.28 13.84
N ARG A 88 8.03 -0.65 12.99
CA ARG A 88 8.57 -1.96 13.42
C ARG A 88 10.07 -1.97 13.72
N SER A 89 10.85 -1.21 12.96
CA SER A 89 12.32 -1.20 13.07
C SER A 89 12.87 -0.07 13.95
N GLY A 90 12.08 1.00 14.14
CA GLY A 90 12.55 2.25 14.73
C GLY A 90 13.50 3.06 13.83
N LEU A 91 13.66 2.65 12.55
CA LEU A 91 14.51 3.32 11.57
C LEU A 91 13.65 3.96 10.49
N MET A 92 13.95 5.22 10.16
CA MET A 92 13.28 5.91 9.07
C MET A 92 13.55 5.19 7.74
N ALA A 93 12.48 4.74 7.09
CA ALA A 93 12.52 4.15 5.76
C ALA A 93 12.10 5.20 4.73
N SER A 94 13.01 5.54 3.80
CA SER A 94 12.75 6.54 2.77
C SER A 94 12.43 5.87 1.42
N PRO A 95 11.22 6.05 0.88
CA PRO A 95 10.88 5.55 -0.45
C PRO A 95 11.42 6.49 -1.54
N MET A 96 11.92 5.91 -2.63
CA MET A 96 12.23 6.59 -3.90
C MET A 96 11.51 5.87 -5.03
N ILE A 97 10.69 6.61 -5.76
CA ILE A 97 9.85 6.09 -6.83
C ILE A 97 10.20 6.83 -8.12
N GLU A 98 10.67 6.09 -9.11
CA GLU A 98 10.91 6.60 -10.46
C GLU A 98 9.98 5.86 -11.42
N MET A 99 9.15 6.60 -12.15
CA MET A 99 8.16 6.07 -13.10
C MET A 99 8.36 6.69 -14.48
N SER A 100 8.31 5.86 -15.51
CA SER A 100 8.25 6.26 -16.90
C SER A 100 6.82 6.61 -17.31
N HIS A 101 6.71 7.32 -18.43
CA HIS A 101 5.44 7.66 -19.07
C HIS A 101 4.65 6.46 -19.60
N GLU A 102 5.19 5.24 -19.54
CA GLU A 102 4.48 4.02 -19.91
C GLU A 102 4.00 3.23 -18.69
N GLY A 103 4.17 3.77 -17.48
CA GLY A 103 3.80 3.07 -16.24
C GLY A 103 4.76 1.94 -15.88
N PHE A 104 6.02 2.05 -16.30
CA PHE A 104 7.13 1.19 -15.85
C PHE A 104 8.01 1.98 -14.91
N GLY A 105 8.55 1.34 -13.89
CA GLY A 105 9.40 2.07 -12.97
C GLY A 105 10.07 1.21 -11.94
N ARG A 106 10.67 1.89 -10.98
CA ARG A 106 11.36 1.26 -9.86
C ARG A 106 10.98 1.96 -8.56
N VAL A 107 10.74 1.14 -7.55
CA VAL A 107 10.51 1.57 -6.18
C VAL A 107 11.64 1.02 -5.34
N LEU A 108 12.35 1.93 -4.66
CA LEU A 108 13.46 1.65 -3.77
C LEU A 108 13.12 2.17 -2.39
N PHE A 109 13.54 1.44 -1.35
CA PHE A 109 13.49 1.93 0.02
C PHE A 109 14.89 1.90 0.60
N THR A 110 15.25 2.95 1.31
CA THR A 110 16.50 3.02 2.06
C THR A 110 16.26 3.22 3.54
N ALA A 111 17.01 2.53 4.39
CA ALA A 111 17.18 2.86 5.80
C ALA A 111 18.67 3.14 6.03
N GLY A 112 19.01 4.34 6.52
CA GLY A 112 20.40 4.80 6.53
C GLY A 112 21.02 4.72 5.14
N ARG A 113 22.04 3.87 4.97
CA ARG A 113 22.70 3.61 3.67
C ARG A 113 22.31 2.28 3.02
N LEU A 114 21.43 1.50 3.65
CA LEU A 114 21.01 0.19 3.17
C LEU A 114 19.79 0.32 2.26
N VAL A 115 19.83 -0.30 1.08
CA VAL A 115 18.62 -0.51 0.27
C VAL A 115 17.87 -1.72 0.84
N VAL A 116 16.76 -1.48 1.52
CA VAL A 116 15.97 -2.51 2.21
C VAL A 116 14.93 -3.16 1.30
N LEU A 117 14.49 -2.44 0.26
CA LEU A 117 13.61 -2.96 -0.80
C LEU A 117 14.03 -2.41 -2.15
N SER A 118 13.95 -3.25 -3.17
CA SER A 118 14.12 -2.85 -4.57
C SER A 118 13.14 -3.62 -5.43
N LYS A 119 12.12 -2.94 -5.95
CA LYS A 119 11.05 -3.54 -6.74
C LYS A 119 10.90 -2.84 -8.08
N THR A 120 10.90 -3.62 -9.15
CA THR A 120 10.46 -3.15 -10.46
C THR A 120 8.94 -3.17 -10.52
N VAL A 121 8.35 -2.07 -10.96
CA VAL A 121 6.90 -1.91 -11.14
C VAL A 121 6.60 -1.81 -12.63
N ARG A 122 5.52 -2.46 -13.06
CA ARG A 122 5.04 -2.48 -14.44
C ARG A 122 3.53 -2.34 -14.42
N ASP A 123 2.96 -1.90 -15.54
CA ASP A 123 1.53 -1.76 -15.74
C ASP A 123 0.89 -0.90 -14.64
N VAL A 124 1.53 0.22 -14.25
CA VAL A 124 1.06 1.07 -13.13
C VAL A 124 -0.38 1.54 -13.32
N HIS A 125 -0.84 1.75 -14.56
CA HIS A 125 -2.25 2.04 -14.89
C HIS A 125 -3.23 1.06 -14.22
N ARG A 126 -2.79 -0.18 -14.02
CA ARG A 126 -3.56 -1.28 -13.44
C ARG A 126 -3.30 -1.45 -11.95
N PHE A 127 -2.72 -0.48 -11.26
CA PHE A 127 -2.46 -0.58 -9.83
C PHE A 127 -3.77 -0.76 -9.05
N GLY A 128 -3.77 -1.73 -8.13
CA GLY A 128 -4.93 -2.18 -7.38
C GLY A 128 -4.80 -3.64 -6.96
N PHE A 129 -5.69 -4.08 -6.06
CA PHE A 129 -5.72 -5.41 -5.47
C PHE A 129 -7.11 -6.02 -5.64
N GLU A 130 -7.22 -7.34 -5.77
CA GLU A 130 -8.55 -7.94 -5.99
C GLU A 130 -9.43 -7.92 -4.71
N THR A 131 -8.80 -7.90 -3.53
CA THR A 131 -9.48 -7.91 -2.22
C THR A 131 -8.65 -7.19 -1.16
N PHE A 132 -9.27 -6.82 -0.03
CA PHE A 132 -8.55 -6.25 1.12
C PHE A 132 -7.50 -7.21 1.67
N CYS A 133 -7.76 -8.51 1.71
CA CYS A 133 -6.77 -9.50 2.13
C CYS A 133 -5.52 -9.46 1.25
N LYS A 134 -5.68 -9.30 -0.08
CA LYS A 134 -4.54 -9.20 -1.00
C LYS A 134 -3.79 -7.88 -0.85
N LEU A 135 -4.49 -6.78 -0.58
CA LEU A 135 -3.88 -5.49 -0.24
C LEU A 135 -3.03 -5.62 1.03
N ALA A 136 -3.61 -6.17 2.11
CA ALA A 136 -2.95 -6.39 3.38
C ALA A 136 -1.71 -7.28 3.21
N ALA A 137 -1.87 -8.45 2.58
CA ALA A 137 -0.78 -9.40 2.37
C ALA A 137 0.37 -8.80 1.54
N ALA A 138 0.06 -8.03 0.49
CA ALA A 138 1.08 -7.40 -0.33
C ALA A 138 1.90 -6.34 0.44
N GLY A 139 1.22 -5.51 1.23
CA GLY A 139 1.88 -4.51 2.07
C GLY A 139 2.72 -5.16 3.17
N THR A 140 2.13 -6.08 3.94
CA THR A 140 2.81 -6.82 5.01
C THR A 140 4.04 -7.54 4.49
N LYS A 141 3.96 -8.21 3.34
CA LYS A 141 5.13 -8.89 2.75
C LYS A 141 6.28 -7.92 2.47
N LEU A 142 6.00 -6.73 1.92
CA LEU A 142 7.05 -5.73 1.67
C LEU A 142 7.69 -5.26 2.97
N VAL A 143 6.89 -5.05 4.02
CA VAL A 143 7.41 -4.68 5.34
C VAL A 143 8.27 -5.80 5.90
N ASP A 144 7.81 -7.05 5.86
CA ASP A 144 8.58 -8.20 6.35
C ASP A 144 9.92 -8.39 5.61
N ASP A 145 9.90 -8.29 4.27
CA ASP A 145 11.10 -8.37 3.45
C ASP A 145 12.11 -7.26 3.82
N ALA A 146 11.62 -6.03 4.10
CA ALA A 146 12.47 -4.90 4.51
C ALA A 146 13.06 -5.09 5.92
N ILE A 147 12.24 -5.55 6.88
CA ILE A 147 12.71 -5.85 8.24
C ILE A 147 13.77 -6.94 8.21
N ALA A 148 13.57 -8.00 7.42
CA ALA A 148 14.57 -9.05 7.24
C ALA A 148 15.90 -8.51 6.67
N ALA A 149 15.84 -7.55 5.74
CA ALA A 149 17.04 -6.90 5.22
C ALA A 149 17.75 -6.03 6.28
N ILE A 150 16.99 -5.29 7.10
CA ILE A 150 17.52 -4.47 8.20
C ILE A 150 18.20 -5.36 9.25
N ASP A 151 17.55 -6.46 9.64
CA ASP A 151 18.06 -7.40 10.65
C ASP A 151 19.33 -8.11 10.17
N ALA A 152 19.46 -8.33 8.85
CA ALA A 152 20.65 -8.93 8.26
C ALA A 152 21.85 -7.97 8.20
N TYR A 153 21.61 -6.65 8.12
CA TYR A 153 22.66 -5.63 7.96
C TYR A 153 22.42 -4.38 8.84
N PRO A 154 22.32 -4.53 10.18
CA PRO A 154 21.91 -3.46 11.07
C PRO A 154 22.90 -2.29 11.13
N GLU A 155 24.19 -2.55 10.92
CA GLU A 155 25.23 -1.52 10.88
C GLU A 155 25.09 -0.59 9.68
N VAL A 156 24.64 -1.11 8.53
CA VAL A 156 24.41 -0.30 7.32
C VAL A 156 23.08 0.45 7.41
N ALA A 157 22.08 -0.18 8.02
CA ALA A 157 20.76 0.42 8.23
C ALA A 157 20.78 1.60 9.21
N ARG A 158 21.72 1.60 10.17
CA ARG A 158 21.89 2.66 11.20
C ARG A 158 22.96 3.71 10.87
N ALA A 159 23.58 3.61 9.69
CA ALA A 159 24.69 4.46 9.26
C ALA A 159 24.27 5.85 8.76
#